data_AF-A0AAT9HPN1-F1
#
_entry.id   AF-A0AAT9HPN1-F1
#
_cell.length_a   1.000
_cell.length_b   1.000
_cell.length_c   1.000
_cell.angle_alpha   90.00
_cell.angle_beta   90.00
_cell.angle_gamma   90.00
#
_symmetry.space_group_name_H-M   'P 1'
#
loop_
_entity.id
_entity.type
_entity.pdbx_description
1 polymer ?
#
loop_
_entity_poly.entity_id
_entity_poly.type
_entity_poly.pdbx_seq_one_letter_code
_entity_poly.pdbx_strand_id
1 'polypeptide(L)'
;MPPAQRDAFTAEMQAAGIDWRLTVYGGALHAFHHPPVDHPTVPGVGYHPQHAQRAWRDVVDLLAECLPVTGDPGYEPGEQADARHGRRRALTVPSPE
;
A
#
# COMPACT_ATOMS: atom_id res chain seq x y z
N MET A 1 -12.64 -3.27 -9.95
CA MET A 1 -11.40 -3.32 -10.77
C MET A 1 -11.21 -4.74 -11.29
N PRO A 2 -11.08 -4.95 -12.61
CA PRO A 2 -10.87 -6.27 -13.20
C PRO A 2 -9.52 -6.90 -12.78
N PRO A 3 -9.39 -8.24 -12.79
CA PRO A 3 -8.14 -8.93 -12.47
C PRO A 3 -6.94 -8.46 -13.31
N ALA A 4 -7.09 -8.39 -14.64
CA ALA A 4 -6.00 -8.02 -15.55
C ALA A 4 -5.36 -6.66 -15.23
N GLN A 5 -6.14 -5.69 -14.73
CA GLN A 5 -5.60 -4.38 -14.35
C GLN A 5 -4.73 -4.45 -13.08
N ARG A 6 -5.07 -5.34 -12.13
CA ARG A 6 -4.25 -5.58 -10.93
C ARG A 6 -2.94 -6.29 -11.29
N ASP A 7 -3.02 -7.24 -12.21
CA ASP A 7 -1.88 -8.02 -12.67
C ASP A 7 -0.89 -7.12 -13.43
N ALA A 8 -1.40 -6.24 -14.29
CA ALA A 8 -0.59 -5.23 -14.99
C ALA A 8 0.13 -4.29 -14.02
N PHE A 9 -0.59 -3.74 -13.02
CA PHE A 9 0.01 -2.89 -11.98
C PHE A 9 1.08 -3.65 -11.19
N THR A 10 0.78 -4.89 -10.78
CA THR A 10 1.74 -5.74 -10.05
C THR A 10 3.01 -5.97 -10.87
N ALA A 11 2.89 -6.26 -12.16
CA ALA A 11 4.03 -6.45 -13.05
C ALA A 11 4.89 -5.18 -13.18
N GLU A 12 4.27 -4.01 -13.32
CA GLU A 12 4.97 -2.71 -13.37
C GLU A 12 5.77 -2.45 -12.08
N MET A 13 5.13 -2.62 -10.92
CA MET A 13 5.75 -2.40 -9.63
C MET A 13 6.89 -3.39 -9.34
N GLN A 14 6.74 -4.65 -9.78
CA GLN A 14 7.84 -5.64 -9.72
C GLN A 14 9.01 -5.26 -10.64
N ALA A 15 8.73 -4.83 -11.87
CA ALA A 15 9.76 -4.41 -12.82
C ALA A 15 10.53 -3.17 -12.32
N ALA A 16 9.87 -2.27 -11.58
CA ALA A 16 10.49 -1.12 -10.95
C ALA A 16 11.45 -1.48 -9.80
N GLY A 17 11.33 -2.67 -9.22
CA GLY A 17 12.20 -3.14 -8.12
C GLY A 17 12.09 -2.29 -6.85
N ILE A 18 10.91 -1.70 -6.61
CA ILE A 18 10.60 -0.91 -5.41
C ILE A 18 9.87 -1.76 -4.37
N ASP A 19 9.83 -1.29 -3.12
CA ASP A 19 8.99 -1.89 -2.08
C ASP A 19 7.56 -1.33 -2.21
N TRP A 20 6.56 -2.22 -2.24
CA TRP A 20 5.17 -1.85 -2.48
C TRP A 20 4.20 -2.89 -1.92
N ARG A 21 2.96 -2.47 -1.70
CA ARG A 21 1.85 -3.33 -1.22
C ARG A 21 0.59 -3.09 -2.06
N LEU A 22 -0.15 -4.16 -2.36
CA LEU A 22 -1.50 -4.09 -2.93
C LEU A 22 -2.46 -4.90 -2.05
N THR A 23 -3.38 -4.22 -1.38
CA THR A 23 -4.43 -4.86 -0.57
C THR A 23 -5.76 -4.88 -1.34
N VAL A 24 -6.46 -6.02 -1.35
CA VAL A 24 -7.78 -6.17 -1.97
C VAL A 24 -8.82 -6.46 -0.90
N TYR A 25 -9.80 -5.55 -0.76
CA TYR A 25 -10.91 -5.69 0.17
C TYR A 25 -12.14 -6.30 -0.51
N GLY A 26 -12.34 -7.61 -0.34
CA GLY A 26 -13.49 -8.32 -0.89
C GLY A 26 -14.83 -7.80 -0.34
N GLY A 27 -15.81 -7.63 -1.24
CA GLY A 27 -17.14 -7.12 -0.89
C GLY A 27 -17.22 -5.61 -0.66
N ALA A 28 -16.10 -4.88 -0.73
CA ALA A 28 -16.10 -3.42 -0.66
C ALA A 28 -16.59 -2.81 -1.98
N LEU A 29 -17.48 -1.82 -1.88
CA LEU A 29 -17.90 -0.98 -2.99
C LEU A 29 -16.87 0.14 -3.25
N HIS A 30 -17.08 0.92 -4.31
CA HIS A 30 -16.26 2.11 -4.55
C HIS A 30 -16.44 3.13 -3.41
N ALA A 31 -15.38 3.89 -3.11
CA ALA A 31 -15.31 4.83 -1.99
C ALA A 31 -15.66 4.23 -0.61
N PHE A 32 -15.38 2.94 -0.37
CA PHE A 32 -15.74 2.27 0.89
C PHE A 32 -15.16 2.88 2.18
N HIS A 33 -14.10 3.67 2.07
CA HIS A 33 -13.46 4.34 3.21
C HIS A 33 -14.15 5.67 3.56
N HIS A 34 -14.99 6.20 2.68
CA HIS A 34 -15.68 7.47 2.90
C HIS A 34 -16.98 7.22 3.68
N PRO A 35 -17.16 7.84 4.86
CA PRO A 35 -18.42 7.75 5.60
C PRO A 35 -19.60 8.26 4.78
N PRO A 36 -20.83 7.86 5.12
CA PRO A 36 -22.02 8.42 4.50
C PRO A 36 -22.06 9.94 4.65
N VAL A 37 -22.49 10.60 3.59
CA VAL A 37 -22.68 12.05 3.50
C VAL A 37 -24.15 12.33 3.27
N ASP A 38 -24.60 13.54 3.60
CA ASP A 38 -26.01 13.92 3.49
C ASP A 38 -26.41 14.26 2.04
N HIS A 39 -26.11 13.34 1.12
CA HIS A 39 -26.57 13.32 -0.25
C HIS A 39 -26.57 11.89 -0.81
N PRO A 40 -27.41 11.58 -1.81
CA PRO A 40 -27.44 10.26 -2.42
C PRO A 40 -26.09 9.89 -3.04
N THR A 41 -25.71 8.61 -2.94
CA THR A 41 -24.60 8.02 -3.68
C THR A 41 -25.10 7.30 -4.93
N VAL A 42 -24.23 7.16 -5.93
CA VAL A 42 -24.54 6.39 -7.13
C VAL A 42 -24.42 4.88 -6.87
N PRO A 43 -25.11 4.03 -7.67
CA PRO A 43 -24.95 2.58 -7.56
C PRO A 43 -23.49 2.14 -7.64
N GLY A 44 -23.09 1.24 -6.75
CA GLY A 44 -21.71 0.74 -6.67
C GLY A 44 -20.76 1.61 -5.82
N VAL A 45 -21.24 2.70 -5.22
CA VAL A 45 -20.55 3.49 -4.21
C VAL A 45 -21.19 3.27 -2.84
N GLY A 46 -20.39 2.93 -1.83
CA GLY A 46 -20.94 2.71 -0.49
C GLY A 46 -19.89 2.46 0.58
N TYR A 47 -20.13 3.05 1.76
CA TYR A 47 -19.27 2.93 2.93
C TYR A 47 -19.23 1.50 3.49
N HIS A 48 -18.04 1.02 3.86
CA HIS A 48 -17.85 -0.25 4.54
C HIS A 48 -16.99 -0.07 5.80
N PRO A 49 -17.57 0.04 7.01
CA PRO A 49 -16.86 0.50 8.20
C PRO A 49 -15.65 -0.36 8.58
N GLN A 50 -15.78 -1.68 8.49
CA GLN A 50 -14.68 -2.60 8.83
C GLN A 50 -13.49 -2.49 7.87
N HIS A 51 -13.74 -2.42 6.56
CA HIS A 51 -12.68 -2.28 5.56
C HIS A 51 -12.09 -0.88 5.56
N ALA A 52 -12.88 0.17 5.85
CA ALA A 52 -12.37 1.52 6.07
C ALA A 52 -11.33 1.55 7.19
N GLN A 53 -11.62 0.90 8.32
CA GLN A 53 -10.68 0.80 9.45
C GLN A 53 -9.42 0.02 9.08
N ARG A 54 -9.56 -1.11 8.38
CA ARG A 54 -8.42 -1.93 7.93
C ARG A 54 -7.53 -1.16 6.95
N ALA A 55 -8.12 -0.53 5.94
CA ALA A 55 -7.40 0.25 4.95
C ALA A 55 -6.63 1.41 5.58
N TRP A 56 -7.22 2.07 6.59
CA TRP A 56 -6.51 3.11 7.33
C TRP A 56 -5.29 2.58 8.08
N ARG A 57 -5.40 1.42 8.73
CA ARG A 57 -4.28 0.78 9.43
C ARG A 57 -3.17 0.40 8.47
N ASP A 58 -3.48 -0.24 7.33
CA ASP A 58 -2.49 -0.62 6.32
C ASP A 58 -1.64 0.58 5.86
N VAL A 59 -2.27 1.76 5.68
CA VAL A 59 -1.60 3.00 5.29
C VAL A 59 -0.70 3.51 6.41
N VAL A 60 -1.22 3.59 7.64
CA VAL A 60 -0.45 4.08 8.80
C VAL A 60 0.74 3.17 9.08
N ASP A 61 0.55 1.85 9.02
CA ASP A 61 1.62 0.88 9.26
C ASP A 61 2.72 0.99 8.20
N LEU A 62 2.37 1.13 6.91
CA LEU A 62 3.35 1.37 5.85
C LEU A 62 4.11 2.69 6.06
N LEU A 63 3.42 3.76 6.47
CA LEU A 63 4.07 5.05 6.75
C LEU A 63 4.99 4.96 7.96
N ALA A 64 4.62 4.22 9.00
CA ALA A 64 5.46 4.03 10.19
C ALA A 64 6.75 3.26 9.90
N GLU A 65 6.76 2.39 8.88
CA GLU A 65 7.98 1.72 8.42
C GLU A 65 8.94 2.66 7.67
N CYS A 66 8.39 3.66 6.98
CA CYS A 66 9.15 4.56 6.11
C CYS A 66 9.54 5.89 6.77
N LEU A 67 8.78 6.34 7.77
CA LEU A 67 8.93 7.65 8.38
C LEU A 67 9.37 7.51 9.85
N PRO A 68 10.35 8.31 10.31
CA PRO A 68 10.66 8.37 11.71
C PRO A 68 9.47 8.97 12.48
N VAL A 69 8.99 8.24 13.49
CA VAL A 69 7.97 8.76 14.40
C VAL A 69 8.67 9.65 15.42
N THR A 70 8.44 10.95 15.35
CA THR A 70 8.98 11.91 16.33
C THR A 70 8.40 11.60 17.71
N GLY A 71 9.21 11.04 18.60
CA GLY A 71 8.79 10.63 19.95
C GLY A 71 9.44 9.36 20.49
N ASP A 72 10.17 8.62 19.66
CA ASP A 72 11.04 7.55 20.15
C ASP A 72 12.27 8.17 20.85
N PRO A 73 12.56 7.86 22.14
CA PRO A 73 13.74 8.38 22.84
C PRO A 73 15.08 8.02 22.18
N GLY A 74 15.09 7.20 21.11
CA GLY A 74 16.26 6.93 20.27
C GLY A 74 16.35 7.72 18.96
N TYR A 75 15.44 8.65 18.68
CA TYR A 75 15.49 9.46 17.45
C TYR A 75 16.47 10.64 17.59
N GLU A 76 17.73 10.40 17.25
CA GLU A 76 18.72 11.45 16.99
C GLU A 76 18.61 11.88 15.50
N PRO A 77 18.19 13.12 15.20
CA PRO A 77 18.10 13.60 13.82
C PRO A 77 19.51 13.90 13.29
N GLY A 78 20.21 12.86 12.81
CA GLY A 78 21.56 13.06 12.24
C GLY A 78 22.28 11.85 11.62
N GLU A 79 21.92 10.59 11.93
CA GLU A 79 22.81 9.47 11.56
C GLU A 79 22.08 8.17 11.12
N GLN A 80 21.05 8.27 10.27
CA GLN A 80 20.39 7.08 9.70
C GLN A 80 20.19 7.14 8.17
N ALA A 81 21.02 7.90 7.48
CA ALA A 81 20.98 7.99 6.02
C ALA A 81 22.00 7.05 5.33
N ASP A 82 22.27 5.82 5.80
CA ASP A 82 23.05 4.85 4.98
C ASP A 82 22.99 3.36 5.37
N ALA A 83 21.86 2.77 5.80
CA ALA A 83 21.89 1.36 6.22
C ALA A 83 20.73 0.44 5.83
N ARG A 84 19.68 0.91 5.14
CA ARG A 84 18.55 0.03 4.77
C ARG A 84 18.13 0.06 3.30
N HIS A 85 19.02 0.48 2.40
CA HIS A 85 18.91 0.04 1.01
C HIS A 85 19.48 -1.39 0.92
N GLY A 86 18.61 -2.35 1.27
CA GLY A 86 18.88 -3.77 1.17
C GLY A 86 19.55 -4.13 -0.15
N ARG A 87 20.68 -4.81 -0.05
CA ARG A 87 21.49 -5.33 -1.15
C ARG A 87 20.60 -5.92 -2.24
N ARG A 88 20.64 -5.32 -3.43
CA ARG A 88 20.14 -5.91 -4.68
C ARG A 88 20.82 -7.28 -4.87
N ARG A 89 20.10 -8.37 -4.64
CA ARG A 89 20.39 -9.64 -5.32
C ARG A 89 19.68 -9.57 -6.65
N ALA A 90 20.46 -9.46 -7.73
CA ALA A 90 19.95 -9.67 -9.08
C ALA A 90 19.30 -11.05 -9.14
N LEU A 91 17.98 -11.10 -9.25
CA LEU A 91 17.26 -12.30 -9.64
C LEU A 91 17.48 -12.44 -11.16
N THR A 92 18.44 -13.28 -11.53
CA THR A 92 18.56 -13.78 -12.90
C THR A 92 17.28 -14.55 -13.20
N VAL A 93 16.45 -14.02 -14.10
CA VAL A 93 15.31 -14.74 -14.68
C VAL A 93 15.87 -15.64 -15.80
N PRO A 94 15.76 -16.98 -15.72
CA PRO A 94 16.13 -17.83 -16.85
C PRO A 94 15.13 -17.63 -18.01
N SER A 95 15.66 -17.53 -19.24
CA SER A 95 14.84 -17.53 -20.47
C SER A 95 14.15 -18.88 -20.66
N PRO A 96 12.93 -18.91 -21.21
CA PRO A 96 12.30 -20.15 -21.64
C PRO A 96 12.91 -20.63 -22.97
N GLU A 97 13.18 -21.93 -23.05
CA GLU A 97 13.34 -22.65 -24.33
C GLU A 97 11.99 -22.94 -24.98
#